data_AF-A0A4Q3WE64-F1
#
_entry.id   AF-A0A4Q3WE64-F1
#
_cell.length_a   1.000
_cell.length_b   1.000
_cell.length_c   1.000
_cell.angle_alpha   90.00
_cell.angle_beta   90.00
_cell.angle_gamma   90.00
#
_symmetry.space_group_name_H-M   'P 1'
#
loop_
_entity.id
_entity.type
_entity.pdbx_description
1 polymer ?
#
loop_
_entity_poly.entity_id
_entity_poly.type
_entity_poly.pdbx_seq_one_letter_code
_entity_poly.pdbx_strand_id
1 'polypeptide(L)'
;MGAQRLFRSLLVLFALILVASVLFKNSLPNGKQNKPLVISELQRRLSEGKVESVTIVQNSATVTLKNEPNVTYTTQLSDRWDNDPTLSAALDKRDDKGLPRVEIKSPALSGTAIQLIGLFLPLIFIAGFFMFIMRQSQSGAGQAMSFGKSRAKRLNDSQPKVTFADVAGVDEAKQELQEIIDFLKNPEKFQALGAKIPRGVLLLGNPGTGKTLLARAVAGEAGVPFFHISGSDFVEMFVGVGASRVRDLFDQAKAHRPAIVFIDEIDAVGRHRGAGLGGGHDEREQTLNQLLVEMDGFDPNAGVILMAATNRPDVLDPALTRPGRFDRRVIVDN
;
A
#
# COMPACT_ATOMS: atom_id res chain seq x y z
N MET A 1 10.83 4.52 -14.53
CA MET A 1 10.93 3.06 -14.25
C MET A 1 9.58 2.37 -13.95
N GLY A 2 8.53 3.08 -13.47
CA GLY A 2 7.22 2.46 -13.20
C GLY A 2 6.42 2.00 -14.43
N ALA A 3 6.41 2.81 -15.51
CA ALA A 3 5.64 2.51 -16.72
C ALA A 3 6.07 1.20 -17.42
N GLN A 4 7.38 0.93 -17.49
CA GLN A 4 7.89 -0.32 -18.07
C GLN A 4 7.54 -1.56 -17.23
N ARG A 5 7.38 -1.42 -15.91
CA ARG A 5 6.95 -2.52 -15.03
C ARG A 5 5.47 -2.82 -15.19
N LEU A 6 4.63 -1.79 -15.26
CA LEU A 6 3.19 -1.92 -15.52
C LEU A 6 2.91 -2.53 -16.90
N PHE A 7 3.67 -2.13 -17.92
CA PHE A 7 3.56 -2.69 -19.26
C PHE A 7 3.90 -4.19 -19.30
N ARG A 8 4.95 -4.62 -18.58
CA ARG A 8 5.32 -6.03 -18.47
C ARG A 8 4.25 -6.86 -17.74
N SER A 9 3.65 -6.33 -16.67
CA SER A 9 2.56 -7.03 -15.98
C SER A 9 1.29 -7.17 -16.83
N LEU A 10 0.96 -6.15 -17.63
CA LEU A 10 -0.18 -6.20 -18.55
C LEU A 10 0.03 -7.22 -19.68
N LEU A 11 1.25 -7.33 -20.21
CA LEU A 11 1.58 -8.34 -21.22
C LEU A 11 1.46 -9.77 -20.68
N VAL A 12 1.88 -10.01 -19.44
CA VAL A 12 1.75 -11.33 -18.80
C VAL A 12 0.28 -11.68 -18.58
N LEU A 13 -0.54 -10.73 -18.12
CA LEU A 13 -1.98 -10.95 -17.94
C LEU A 13 -2.67 -11.26 -19.29
N PHE A 14 -2.31 -10.52 -20.34
CA PHE A 14 -2.85 -10.75 -21.67
C PHE A 14 -2.47 -12.13 -22.22
N ALA A 15 -1.21 -12.55 -22.05
CA ALA A 15 -0.76 -13.88 -22.44
C ALA A 15 -1.52 -15.00 -21.69
N LEU A 16 -1.78 -14.82 -20.40
CA LEU A 16 -2.55 -15.78 -19.59
C LEU A 16 -4.00 -15.89 -20.06
N ILE A 17 -4.66 -14.77 -20.37
CA ILE A 17 -6.03 -14.77 -20.91
C ILE A 17 -6.08 -15.49 -22.26
N LEU A 18 -5.05 -15.30 -23.10
CA LEU A 18 -4.97 -15.92 -24.42
C LEU A 18 -4.79 -17.45 -24.31
N VAL A 19 -3.93 -17.90 -23.41
CA VAL A 19 -3.75 -19.33 -23.10
C VAL A 19 -5.04 -19.94 -22.53
N ALA A 20 -5.69 -19.26 -21.58
CA ALA A 20 -6.96 -19.71 -21.01
C ALA A 20 -8.06 -19.81 -22.08
N SER A 21 -8.14 -18.85 -23.01
CA SER A 21 -9.10 -18.86 -24.11
C SER A 21 -8.87 -20.02 -25.09
N VAL A 22 -7.61 -20.34 -25.40
CA VAL A 22 -7.26 -21.48 -26.25
C VAL A 22 -7.62 -22.81 -25.57
N LEU A 23 -7.34 -22.94 -24.27
CA LEU A 23 -7.70 -24.13 -23.48
C LEU A 23 -9.23 -24.28 -23.34
N PHE A 24 -9.96 -23.16 -23.21
CA PHE A 24 -11.42 -23.17 -23.12
C PHE A 24 -12.08 -23.58 -24.44
N LYS A 25 -11.57 -23.08 -25.58
CA LYS A 25 -12.04 -23.50 -26.92
C LYS A 25 -11.90 -25.01 -27.15
N ASN A 26 -10.82 -25.61 -26.66
CA ASN A 26 -10.61 -27.06 -26.79
C ASN A 26 -11.40 -27.91 -25.78
N SER A 27 -11.95 -27.30 -24.73
CA SER A 27 -12.79 -27.99 -23.74
C SER A 27 -14.29 -27.94 -24.05
N LEU A 28 -14.72 -27.14 -25.03
CA LEU A 28 -16.08 -27.16 -25.52
C LEU A 28 -16.31 -28.45 -26.32
N PRO A 29 -17.26 -29.32 -25.90
CA PRO A 29 -17.60 -30.51 -26.67
C PRO A 29 -18.05 -30.09 -28.08
N ASN A 30 -17.38 -30.60 -29.12
CA ASN A 30 -17.79 -30.40 -30.50
C ASN A 30 -19.29 -30.73 -30.63
N GLY A 31 -20.09 -29.76 -31.10
CA GLY A 31 -21.54 -29.76 -31.12
C GLY A 31 -22.20 -30.79 -32.04
N LYS A 32 -21.88 -32.07 -31.87
CA LYS A 32 -22.67 -33.17 -32.43
C LYS A 32 -23.89 -33.38 -31.53
N GLN A 33 -25.08 -33.33 -32.11
CA GLN A 33 -26.32 -33.56 -31.37
C GLN A 33 -26.35 -35.03 -30.92
N ASN A 34 -26.29 -35.25 -29.61
CA ASN A 34 -26.46 -36.58 -29.03
C ASN A 34 -27.96 -36.87 -28.84
N LYS A 35 -28.46 -37.88 -29.56
CA LYS A 35 -29.82 -38.41 -29.36
C LYS A 35 -29.76 -39.78 -28.67
N PRO A 36 -30.56 -40.02 -27.62
CA PRO A 36 -30.64 -41.33 -27.01
C PRO A 36 -31.30 -42.33 -27.97
N LEU A 37 -30.71 -43.51 -28.13
CA LEU A 37 -31.24 -44.60 -28.94
C LEU A 37 -31.45 -45.83 -28.06
N VAL A 38 -32.62 -46.45 -28.15
CA VAL A 38 -32.91 -47.71 -27.44
C VAL A 38 -32.18 -48.87 -28.13
N ILE A 39 -31.69 -49.85 -27.36
CA ILE A 39 -30.92 -50.99 -27.88
C ILE A 39 -31.70 -51.76 -28.96
N SER A 40 -33.01 -51.95 -28.78
CA SER A 40 -33.87 -52.62 -29.77
C SER A 40 -33.92 -51.88 -31.11
N GLU A 41 -33.90 -50.55 -31.06
CA GLU A 41 -33.87 -49.70 -32.25
C GLU A 41 -32.50 -49.75 -32.93
N LEU A 42 -31.42 -49.88 -32.16
CA LEU A 42 -30.08 -50.10 -32.69
C LEU A 42 -30.01 -51.45 -33.43
N GLN A 43 -30.48 -52.53 -32.83
CA GLN A 43 -30.49 -53.86 -33.45
C GLN A 43 -31.28 -53.86 -34.76
N ARG A 44 -32.45 -53.19 -34.78
CA ARG A 44 -33.25 -52.99 -36.00
C ARG A 44 -32.46 -52.26 -37.09
N ARG A 45 -31.89 -51.09 -36.79
CA ARG A 45 -31.16 -50.28 -37.78
C ARG A 45 -29.87 -50.94 -38.27
N LEU A 46 -29.25 -51.76 -37.41
CA LEU A 46 -28.09 -52.58 -37.77
C LEU A 46 -28.49 -53.69 -38.75
N SER A 47 -29.62 -54.37 -38.51
CA SER A 47 -30.15 -55.38 -39.43
C SER A 47 -30.61 -54.81 -40.78
N GLU A 48 -31.06 -53.55 -40.80
CA GLU A 48 -31.46 -52.82 -42.02
C GLU A 48 -30.28 -52.25 -42.82
N GLY A 49 -29.03 -52.41 -42.34
CA GLY A 49 -27.82 -51.94 -43.05
C GLY A 49 -27.63 -50.41 -43.09
N LYS A 50 -28.40 -49.67 -42.28
CA LYS A 50 -28.41 -48.19 -42.23
C LYS A 50 -27.29 -47.60 -41.36
N VAL A 51 -26.59 -48.44 -40.62
CA VAL A 51 -25.48 -48.05 -39.74
C VAL A 51 -24.18 -47.98 -40.54
N GLU A 52 -23.42 -46.90 -40.32
CA GLU A 52 -22.13 -46.65 -40.98
C GLU A 52 -20.95 -47.07 -40.10
N SER A 53 -21.00 -46.71 -38.83
CA SER A 53 -19.98 -47.08 -37.85
C SER A 53 -20.60 -47.22 -36.46
N VAL A 54 -20.06 -48.16 -35.69
CA VAL A 54 -20.38 -48.34 -34.28
C VAL A 54 -19.08 -48.22 -33.50
N THR A 55 -18.97 -47.22 -32.63
CA THR A 55 -17.85 -47.09 -31.71
C THR A 55 -18.32 -47.49 -30.32
N ILE A 56 -17.71 -48.54 -29.77
CA ILE A 56 -18.05 -49.02 -28.43
C ILE A 56 -16.96 -48.55 -27.47
N VAL A 57 -17.38 -47.80 -26.43
CA VAL A 57 -16.54 -47.37 -25.33
C VAL A 57 -17.18 -47.88 -24.04
N GLN A 58 -16.56 -48.91 -23.45
CA GLN A 58 -17.07 -49.63 -22.27
C GLN A 58 -18.53 -50.11 -22.47
N ASN A 59 -19.48 -49.55 -21.72
CA ASN A 59 -20.91 -49.85 -21.77
C ASN A 59 -21.71 -48.85 -22.61
N SER A 60 -21.07 -48.02 -23.41
CA SER A 60 -21.78 -47.10 -24.30
C SER A 60 -21.40 -47.36 -25.74
N ALA A 61 -22.40 -47.53 -26.60
CA ALA A 61 -22.21 -47.57 -28.04
C ALA A 61 -22.67 -46.25 -28.65
N THR A 62 -21.73 -45.61 -29.36
CA THR A 62 -22.01 -44.45 -30.20
C THR A 62 -22.13 -44.90 -31.64
N VAL A 63 -23.26 -44.59 -32.26
CA VAL A 63 -23.65 -45.11 -33.58
C VAL A 63 -23.81 -43.93 -34.53
N THR A 64 -23.18 -44.03 -35.70
CA THR A 64 -23.34 -43.08 -36.80
C THR A 64 -24.11 -43.75 -37.93
N LEU A 65 -25.15 -43.08 -38.43
CA LEU A 65 -25.98 -43.59 -39.52
C LEU A 65 -25.53 -42.99 -40.86
N LYS A 66 -25.60 -43.79 -41.93
CA LYS A 66 -25.19 -43.37 -43.28
C LYS A 66 -25.93 -42.12 -43.80
N ASN A 67 -27.16 -41.91 -43.34
CA ASN A 67 -28.02 -40.79 -43.77
C ASN A 67 -27.85 -39.52 -42.90
N GLU A 68 -27.22 -39.62 -41.72
CA GLU A 68 -27.10 -38.52 -40.77
C GLU A 68 -25.69 -38.47 -40.14
N PRO A 69 -24.63 -38.14 -40.92
CA PRO A 69 -23.25 -38.16 -40.43
C PRO A 69 -22.97 -37.15 -39.30
N ASN A 70 -23.84 -36.16 -39.12
CA ASN A 70 -23.74 -35.11 -38.09
C ASN A 70 -24.51 -35.43 -36.79
N VAL A 71 -25.23 -36.55 -36.72
CA VAL A 71 -25.98 -36.97 -35.53
C VAL A 71 -25.35 -38.23 -34.96
N THR A 72 -24.94 -38.18 -33.70
CA THR A 72 -24.43 -39.35 -32.97
C THR A 72 -25.51 -39.89 -32.07
N TYR A 73 -25.86 -41.16 -32.27
CA TYR A 73 -26.82 -41.87 -31.44
C TYR A 73 -26.07 -42.60 -30.33
N THR A 74 -26.44 -42.35 -29.07
CA THR A 74 -25.80 -43.03 -27.93
C THR A 74 -26.78 -44.03 -27.32
N THR A 75 -26.33 -45.27 -27.12
CA THR A 75 -27.08 -46.29 -26.40
C THR A 75 -26.24 -46.87 -25.26
N GLN A 76 -26.90 -47.13 -24.13
CA GLN A 76 -26.30 -47.82 -22.98
C GLN A 76 -26.41 -49.32 -23.23
N LEU A 77 -25.27 -49.99 -23.26
CA LEU A 77 -25.13 -51.44 -23.32
C LEU A 77 -25.08 -52.00 -21.89
N SER A 78 -25.53 -53.23 -21.71
CA SER A 78 -25.35 -53.98 -20.45
C SER A 78 -23.87 -54.33 -20.22
N ASP A 79 -23.48 -54.53 -18.96
CA ASP A 79 -22.10 -54.88 -18.54
C ASP A 79 -21.56 -56.15 -19.23
N ARG A 80 -22.44 -56.97 -19.83
CA ARG A 80 -22.15 -58.20 -20.57
C ARG A 80 -22.70 -58.19 -21.99
N TRP A 81 -22.59 -57.06 -22.70
CA TRP A 81 -23.04 -56.96 -24.09
C TRP A 81 -22.35 -57.94 -25.04
N ASP A 82 -21.14 -58.37 -24.67
CA ASP A 82 -20.34 -59.40 -25.33
C ASP A 82 -20.95 -60.81 -25.26
N ASN A 83 -21.82 -61.06 -24.28
CA ASN A 83 -22.48 -62.36 -24.07
C ASN A 83 -23.92 -62.41 -24.60
N ASP A 84 -24.46 -61.31 -25.14
CA ASP A 84 -25.77 -61.32 -25.78
C ASP A 84 -25.67 -61.96 -27.18
N PRO A 85 -26.28 -63.12 -27.43
CA PRO A 85 -26.17 -63.84 -28.71
C PRO A 85 -26.70 -63.03 -29.89
N THR A 86 -27.65 -62.12 -29.65
CA THR A 86 -28.28 -61.32 -30.71
C THR A 86 -27.44 -60.12 -31.13
N LEU A 87 -26.77 -59.48 -30.17
CA LEU A 87 -25.92 -58.33 -30.42
C LEU A 87 -24.53 -58.76 -30.90
N SER A 88 -23.96 -59.81 -30.30
CA SER A 88 -22.69 -60.40 -30.74
C SER A 88 -22.81 -60.96 -32.17
N ALA A 89 -23.85 -61.74 -32.50
CA ALA A 89 -24.04 -62.25 -33.87
C ALA A 89 -24.29 -61.14 -34.92
N ALA A 90 -24.86 -60.00 -34.53
CA ALA A 90 -25.04 -58.86 -35.41
C ALA A 90 -23.76 -58.05 -35.64
N LEU A 91 -22.81 -58.10 -34.68
CA LEU A 91 -21.49 -57.45 -34.76
C LEU A 91 -20.40 -58.38 -35.33
N ASP A 92 -20.57 -59.70 -35.22
CA ASP A 92 -19.56 -60.73 -35.57
C ASP A 92 -19.72 -61.30 -37.00
N LYS A 93 -20.78 -60.93 -37.73
CA LYS A 93 -20.89 -61.20 -39.18
C LYS A 93 -19.95 -60.28 -39.97
N ARG A 94 -18.66 -60.53 -39.82
CA ARG A 94 -17.61 -59.95 -40.68
C ARG A 94 -17.72 -60.57 -42.07
N ASP A 95 -17.81 -59.67 -43.05
CA ASP A 95 -17.11 -59.75 -44.34
C ASP A 95 -17.79 -60.09 -45.68
N ASP A 96 -19.12 -60.16 -45.83
CA ASP A 96 -19.68 -60.33 -47.21
C ASP A 96 -20.84 -59.40 -47.62
N LYS A 97 -21.39 -58.54 -46.74
CA LYS A 97 -22.57 -57.69 -47.08
C LYS A 97 -22.57 -56.25 -46.53
N GLY A 98 -21.46 -55.52 -46.63
CA GLY A 98 -21.47 -54.04 -46.55
C GLY A 98 -21.95 -53.44 -45.20
N LEU A 99 -21.59 -54.08 -44.09
CA LEU A 99 -21.96 -53.70 -42.72
C LEU A 99 -20.83 -52.94 -41.98
N PRO A 100 -21.15 -52.16 -40.91
CA PRO A 100 -20.36 -51.03 -40.41
C PRO A 100 -19.01 -51.39 -39.76
N ARG A 101 -18.05 -50.47 -39.80
CA ARG A 101 -16.78 -50.58 -39.07
C ARG A 101 -17.04 -50.46 -37.57
N VAL A 102 -16.65 -51.48 -36.82
CA VAL A 102 -16.72 -51.49 -35.36
C VAL A 102 -15.34 -51.15 -34.79
N GLU A 103 -15.22 -49.98 -34.16
CA GLU A 103 -13.99 -49.57 -33.44
C GLU A 103 -14.22 -49.66 -31.93
N ILE A 104 -13.40 -50.46 -31.25
CA ILE A 104 -13.39 -50.54 -29.79
C ILE A 104 -12.27 -49.63 -29.28
N LYS A 105 -12.62 -48.56 -28.57
CA LYS A 105 -11.65 -47.63 -27.97
C LYS A 105 -11.59 -47.85 -26.46
N SER A 106 -10.38 -48.00 -25.93
CA SER A 106 -10.15 -48.07 -24.49
C SER A 106 -10.45 -46.73 -23.82
N PRO A 107 -10.93 -46.72 -22.55
CA PRO A 107 -11.19 -45.48 -21.84
C PRO A 107 -9.87 -44.72 -21.66
N ALA A 108 -9.72 -43.59 -22.35
CA ALA A 108 -8.68 -42.63 -22.02
C ALA A 108 -8.89 -42.18 -20.55
N LEU A 109 -7.78 -41.88 -19.85
CA LEU A 109 -7.76 -41.33 -18.48
C LEU A 109 -9.02 -40.51 -18.21
N SER A 110 -9.84 -41.02 -17.29
CA SER A 110 -11.23 -40.59 -17.08
C SER A 110 -11.39 -39.09 -17.23
N GLY A 111 -12.25 -38.64 -18.14
CA GLY A 111 -12.46 -37.22 -18.44
C GLY A 111 -12.71 -36.35 -17.20
N THR A 112 -13.16 -36.95 -16.09
CA THR A 112 -13.27 -36.34 -14.77
C THR A 112 -11.93 -35.83 -14.21
N ALA A 113 -10.83 -36.59 -14.33
CA ALA A 113 -9.52 -36.18 -13.82
C ALA A 113 -8.95 -34.99 -14.63
N ILE A 114 -9.12 -35.01 -15.96
CA ILE A 114 -8.72 -33.92 -16.85
C ILE A 114 -9.58 -32.66 -16.60
N GLN A 115 -10.87 -32.83 -16.33
CA GLN A 115 -11.78 -31.74 -15.97
C GLN A 115 -11.42 -31.10 -14.62
N LEU A 116 -11.06 -31.91 -13.61
CA LEU A 116 -10.63 -31.40 -12.31
C LEU A 116 -9.33 -30.60 -12.42
N ILE A 117 -8.35 -31.09 -13.20
CA ILE A 117 -7.12 -30.33 -13.47
C ILE A 117 -7.45 -29.00 -14.15
N GLY A 118 -8.36 -28.99 -15.14
CA GLY A 118 -8.83 -27.78 -15.80
C GLY A 118 -9.53 -26.77 -14.87
N LEU A 119 -10.17 -27.24 -13.79
CA LEU A 119 -10.83 -26.39 -12.80
C LEU A 119 -9.86 -25.78 -11.78
N PHE A 120 -8.85 -26.55 -11.34
CA PHE A 120 -7.92 -26.09 -10.30
C PHE A 120 -6.72 -25.31 -10.85
N LEU A 121 -6.31 -25.54 -12.10
CA LEU A 121 -5.18 -24.84 -12.72
C LEU A 121 -5.37 -23.30 -12.73
N PRO A 122 -6.53 -22.73 -13.10
CA PRO A 122 -6.76 -21.29 -13.04
C PRO A 122 -6.71 -20.74 -11.62
N LEU A 123 -7.26 -21.48 -10.64
CA LEU A 123 -7.29 -21.05 -9.23
C LEU A 123 -5.88 -20.99 -8.64
N ILE A 124 -5.03 -21.99 -8.93
CA ILE A 124 -3.63 -22.02 -8.51
C ILE A 124 -2.83 -20.88 -9.16
N PHE A 125 -3.09 -20.58 -10.43
CA PHE A 125 -2.46 -19.46 -11.12
C PHE A 125 -2.87 -18.10 -10.52
N ILE A 126 -4.15 -17.91 -10.22
CA ILE A 126 -4.63 -16.68 -9.56
C ILE A 126 -4.01 -16.55 -8.17
N ALA A 127 -3.98 -17.63 -7.38
CA ALA A 127 -3.35 -17.62 -6.06
C ALA A 127 -1.85 -17.30 -6.12
N GLY A 128 -1.12 -17.90 -7.07
CA GLY A 128 0.30 -17.63 -7.29
C GLY A 128 0.58 -16.20 -7.77
N PHE A 129 -0.27 -15.67 -8.66
CA PHE A 129 -0.17 -14.29 -9.12
C PHE A 129 -0.47 -13.29 -7.99
N PHE A 130 -1.47 -13.57 -7.16
CA PHE A 130 -1.80 -12.74 -6.00
C PHE A 130 -0.67 -12.75 -4.97
N MET A 131 -0.06 -13.92 -4.72
CA MET A 131 1.11 -14.05 -3.85
C MET A 131 2.33 -13.29 -4.41
N PHE A 132 2.52 -13.29 -5.74
CA PHE A 132 3.59 -12.52 -6.39
C PHE A 132 3.39 -11.00 -6.23
N ILE A 133 2.16 -10.49 -6.40
CA ILE A 133 1.82 -9.08 -6.16
C ILE A 133 2.05 -8.70 -4.68
N MET A 134 1.60 -9.53 -3.72
CA MET A 134 1.80 -9.26 -2.30
C MET A 134 3.29 -9.22 -1.89
N ARG A 135 4.12 -10.08 -2.48
CA ARG A 135 5.58 -10.03 -2.27
C ARG A 135 6.20 -8.78 -2.88
N GLN A 136 5.62 -8.23 -3.95
CA GLN A 136 6.10 -6.98 -4.55
C GLN A 136 5.61 -5.74 -3.80
N SER A 137 4.38 -5.74 -3.28
CA SER A 137 3.78 -4.62 -2.55
C SER A 137 4.37 -4.39 -1.16
N GLN A 138 5.01 -5.40 -0.54
CA GLN A 138 5.76 -5.21 0.71
C GLN A 138 6.92 -4.19 0.59
N SER A 139 7.42 -3.94 -0.62
CA SER A 139 8.42 -2.88 -0.85
C SER A 139 7.82 -1.47 -0.94
N GLY A 140 6.49 -1.33 -1.10
CA GLY A 140 5.76 -0.06 -1.13
C GLY A 140 4.93 0.23 0.13
N ALA A 141 4.52 -0.80 0.88
CA ALA A 141 3.75 -0.66 2.13
C ALA A 141 4.50 0.11 3.23
N GLY A 142 5.84 0.08 3.23
CA GLY A 142 6.66 0.90 4.13
C GLY A 142 6.53 2.41 3.89
N GLN A 143 6.13 2.83 2.69
CA GLN A 143 5.98 4.25 2.37
C GLN A 143 4.66 4.81 2.93
N ALA A 144 3.56 4.04 2.90
CA ALA A 144 2.28 4.38 3.51
C ALA A 144 2.38 4.58 5.04
N MET A 145 3.21 3.78 5.72
CA MET A 145 3.48 3.92 7.16
C MET A 145 4.47 5.04 7.51
N SER A 146 5.15 5.62 6.52
CA SER A 146 6.15 6.69 6.74
C SER A 146 5.58 8.11 6.65
N PHE A 147 4.35 8.28 6.14
CA PHE A 147 3.74 9.61 5.97
C PHE A 147 3.58 10.39 7.28
N GLY A 148 3.36 9.69 8.40
CA GLY A 148 3.18 10.30 9.72
C GLY A 148 4.46 10.59 10.50
N LYS A 149 5.64 10.16 10.02
CA LYS A 149 6.93 10.39 10.70
C LYS A 149 7.45 11.79 10.39
N SER A 150 8.02 12.44 11.40
CA SER A 150 8.68 13.73 11.28
C SER A 150 9.93 13.60 10.41
N ARG A 151 10.09 14.52 9.45
CA ARG A 151 11.32 14.67 8.65
C ARG A 151 12.36 15.54 9.34
N ALA A 152 12.16 15.85 10.62
CA ALA A 152 13.04 16.73 11.36
C ALA A 152 14.49 16.25 11.27
N LYS A 153 15.35 17.14 10.79
CA LYS A 153 16.75 16.82 10.58
C LYS A 153 17.44 16.99 11.92
N ARG A 154 17.84 15.88 12.55
CA ARG A 154 18.78 15.94 13.66
C ARG A 154 20.13 16.41 13.12
N LEU A 155 20.66 17.49 13.68
CA LEU A 155 22.07 17.79 13.49
C LEU A 155 22.87 16.72 14.26
N ASN A 156 23.41 15.75 13.53
CA ASN A 156 24.32 14.75 14.10
C ASN A 156 25.59 15.43 14.61
N ASP A 157 26.23 14.83 15.62
CA ASP A 157 27.52 15.26 16.21
C ASP A 157 28.67 15.47 15.20
N SER A 158 28.49 15.01 13.95
CA SER A 158 29.46 15.13 12.86
C SER A 158 29.41 16.46 12.09
N GLN A 159 28.45 17.36 12.34
CA GLN A 159 28.46 18.70 11.75
C GLN A 159 29.21 19.69 12.65
N PRO A 160 29.97 20.65 12.09
CA PRO A 160 30.63 21.68 12.88
C PRO A 160 29.61 22.43 13.74
N LYS A 161 29.89 22.50 15.05
CA LYS A 161 29.05 23.19 16.03
C LYS A 161 29.17 24.68 15.79
N VAL A 162 28.07 25.29 15.33
CA VAL A 162 27.92 26.75 15.27
C VAL A 162 27.80 27.26 16.71
N THR A 163 28.50 28.33 17.05
CA THR A 163 28.55 28.93 18.39
C THR A 163 28.21 30.42 18.34
N PHE A 164 28.12 31.10 19.49
CA PHE A 164 27.84 32.54 19.51
C PHE A 164 28.96 33.38 18.86
N ALA A 165 30.16 32.83 18.76
CA ALA A 165 31.26 33.45 18.03
C ALA A 165 31.00 33.54 16.51
N ASP A 166 30.19 32.64 15.95
CA ASP A 166 29.87 32.58 14.52
C ASP A 166 28.69 33.50 14.13
N VAL A 167 28.06 34.15 15.11
CA VAL A 167 26.92 35.05 14.93
C VAL A 167 27.38 36.47 15.27
N ALA A 168 27.19 37.43 14.37
CA ALA A 168 27.61 38.82 14.58
C ALA A 168 26.43 39.78 14.52
N GLY A 169 26.52 40.91 15.22
CA GLY A 169 25.59 42.04 15.10
C GLY A 169 24.26 41.91 15.85
N VAL A 170 24.12 40.94 16.77
CA VAL A 170 22.87 40.67 17.52
C VAL A 170 23.16 40.43 19.01
N ASP A 171 23.92 41.32 19.63
CA ASP A 171 24.47 41.10 20.97
C ASP A 171 23.39 41.14 22.07
N GLU A 172 22.35 41.97 21.90
CA GLU A 172 21.16 41.99 22.77
C GLU A 172 20.43 40.64 22.74
N ALA A 173 20.22 40.09 21.53
CA ALA A 173 19.57 38.80 21.35
C ALA A 173 20.40 37.66 21.96
N LYS A 174 21.74 37.69 21.83
CA LYS A 174 22.63 36.72 22.49
C LYS A 174 22.53 36.81 24.01
N GLN A 175 22.49 38.02 24.57
CA GLN A 175 22.37 38.21 26.01
C GLN A 175 21.04 37.66 26.55
N GLU A 176 19.93 37.88 25.85
CA GLU A 176 18.64 37.29 26.22
C GLU A 176 18.64 35.75 26.14
N LEU A 177 19.33 35.19 25.16
CA LEU A 177 19.43 33.74 24.97
C LEU A 177 20.46 33.06 25.90
N GLN A 178 21.32 33.82 26.57
CA GLN A 178 22.30 33.28 27.51
C GLN A 178 21.64 32.53 28.67
N GLU A 179 20.52 33.04 29.18
CA GLU A 179 19.74 32.38 30.25
C GLU A 179 19.27 30.98 29.82
N ILE A 180 18.85 30.85 28.56
CA ILE A 180 18.40 29.59 27.96
C ILE A 180 19.56 28.58 27.88
N ILE A 181 20.75 29.04 27.49
CA ILE A 181 21.97 28.23 27.43
C ILE A 181 22.37 27.74 28.82
N ASP A 182 22.38 28.65 29.80
CA ASP A 182 22.79 28.34 31.17
C ASP A 182 21.86 27.30 31.81
N PHE A 183 20.56 27.39 31.52
CA PHE A 183 19.59 26.39 31.94
C PHE A 183 19.85 25.02 31.29
N LEU A 184 20.05 24.97 29.97
CA LEU A 184 20.32 23.69 29.29
C LEU A 184 21.61 23.03 29.77
N LYS A 185 22.61 23.81 30.18
CA LYS A 185 23.85 23.32 30.79
C LYS A 185 23.66 22.85 32.23
N ASN A 186 22.85 23.55 33.04
CA ASN A 186 22.74 23.31 34.48
C ASN A 186 21.27 23.27 34.95
N PRO A 187 20.43 22.35 34.45
CA PRO A 187 18.99 22.36 34.72
C PRO A 187 18.66 22.20 36.21
N GLU A 188 19.44 21.39 36.93
CA GLU A 188 19.26 21.12 38.38
C GLU A 188 19.34 22.39 39.23
N LYS A 189 20.24 23.32 38.88
CA LYS A 189 20.42 24.59 39.59
C LYS A 189 19.15 25.44 39.53
N PHE A 190 18.51 25.51 38.36
CA PHE A 190 17.29 26.32 38.18
C PHE A 190 16.08 25.66 38.83
N GLN A 191 16.00 24.32 38.80
CA GLN A 191 14.96 23.57 39.50
C GLN A 191 15.04 23.75 41.02
N ALA A 192 16.25 23.70 41.58
CA ALA A 192 16.48 23.91 43.02
C ALA A 192 16.07 25.33 43.49
N LEU A 193 16.17 26.32 42.61
CA LEU A 193 15.75 27.71 42.86
C LEU A 193 14.23 27.91 42.66
N GLY A 194 13.51 26.90 42.18
CA GLY A 194 12.09 27.01 41.84
C GLY A 194 11.81 27.95 40.64
N ALA A 195 12.82 28.22 39.83
CA ALA A 195 12.70 29.09 38.67
C ALA A 195 11.82 28.41 37.60
N LYS A 196 10.81 29.12 37.10
CA LYS A 196 9.99 28.64 35.98
C LYS A 196 10.71 28.95 34.68
N ILE A 197 11.10 27.90 33.98
CA ILE A 197 11.79 28.01 32.69
C ILE A 197 10.77 28.40 31.61
N PRO A 198 11.12 29.32 30.69
CA PRO A 198 10.29 29.62 29.54
C PRO A 198 10.12 28.37 28.68
N ARG A 199 8.88 27.99 28.40
CA ARG A 199 8.60 26.79 27.60
C ARG A 199 8.97 26.98 26.13
N GLY A 200 8.86 28.21 25.65
CA GLY A 200 9.19 28.56 24.29
C GLY A 200 9.79 29.95 24.14
N VAL A 201 10.65 30.06 23.14
CA VAL A 201 11.30 31.31 22.71
C VAL A 201 10.91 31.59 21.26
N LEU A 202 10.38 32.78 21.00
CA LEU A 202 10.02 33.25 19.67
C LEU A 202 11.02 34.30 19.19
N LEU A 203 11.79 33.96 18.16
CA LEU A 203 12.73 34.83 17.47
C LEU A 203 11.99 35.65 16.41
N LEU A 204 12.07 36.98 16.53
CA LEU A 204 11.38 37.94 15.67
C LEU A 204 12.41 38.75 14.90
N GLY A 205 12.17 39.04 13.62
CA GLY A 205 13.03 39.95 12.87
C GLY A 205 12.83 39.82 11.38
N ASN A 206 13.45 40.71 10.60
CA ASN A 206 13.33 40.69 9.14
C ASN A 206 13.96 39.42 8.54
N PRO A 207 13.54 39.01 7.31
CA PRO A 207 14.21 37.91 6.62
C PRO A 207 15.71 38.18 6.47
N GLY A 208 16.54 37.16 6.71
CA GLY A 208 18.00 37.27 6.56
C GLY A 208 18.78 37.78 7.78
N THR A 209 18.13 38.11 8.92
CA THR A 209 18.82 38.53 10.16
C THR A 209 19.48 37.39 10.96
N GLY A 210 19.62 36.20 10.38
CA GLY A 210 20.34 35.10 11.03
C GLY A 210 19.58 34.38 12.15
N LYS A 211 18.25 34.50 12.28
CA LYS A 211 17.43 33.79 13.29
C LYS A 211 17.72 32.29 13.39
N THR A 212 17.76 31.59 12.25
CA THR A 212 18.07 30.15 12.17
C THR A 212 19.51 29.86 12.60
N LEU A 213 20.45 30.75 12.27
CA LEU A 213 21.85 30.63 12.67
C LEU A 213 22.00 30.82 14.18
N LEU A 214 21.32 31.83 14.74
CA LEU A 214 21.30 32.10 16.17
C LEU A 214 20.72 30.93 16.98
N ALA A 215 19.61 30.34 16.53
CA ALA A 215 19.05 29.15 17.17
C ALA A 215 20.00 27.94 17.15
N ARG A 216 20.72 27.73 16.03
CA ARG A 216 21.77 26.69 15.96
C ARG A 216 22.93 26.99 16.90
N ALA A 217 23.30 28.27 17.03
CA ALA A 217 24.35 28.72 17.92
C ALA A 217 24.00 28.48 19.40
N VAL A 218 22.74 28.72 19.80
CA VAL A 218 22.25 28.39 21.16
C VAL A 218 22.44 26.90 21.46
N ALA A 219 22.05 26.02 20.53
CA ALA A 219 22.22 24.58 20.71
C ALA A 219 23.70 24.15 20.77
N GLY A 220 24.54 24.75 19.92
CA GLY A 220 25.98 24.50 19.91
C GLY A 220 26.68 24.96 21.19
N GLU A 221 26.33 26.13 21.70
CA GLU A 221 26.80 26.65 22.99
C GLU A 221 26.37 25.78 24.16
N ALA A 222 25.09 25.37 24.19
CA ALA A 222 24.55 24.47 25.20
C ALA A 222 25.06 23.03 25.09
N GLY A 223 25.56 22.64 23.92
CA GLY A 223 26.04 21.28 23.65
C GLY A 223 24.91 20.23 23.59
N VAL A 224 23.69 20.63 23.23
CA VAL A 224 22.50 19.77 23.22
C VAL A 224 22.04 19.42 21.80
N PRO A 225 21.32 18.31 21.60
CA PRO A 225 20.71 17.98 20.31
C PRO A 225 19.79 19.08 19.78
N PHE A 226 19.91 19.36 18.48
CA PHE A 226 19.09 20.34 17.77
C PHE A 226 18.22 19.64 16.72
N PHE A 227 16.90 19.74 16.90
CA PHE A 227 15.89 19.24 15.96
C PHE A 227 15.35 20.41 15.16
N HIS A 228 15.53 20.38 13.84
CA HIS A 228 15.08 21.45 12.94
C HIS A 228 13.95 20.97 12.03
N ILE A 229 12.90 21.78 11.89
CA ILE A 229 11.83 21.62 10.92
C ILE A 229 11.36 22.99 10.40
N SER A 230 10.95 23.09 9.13
CA SER A 230 10.28 24.30 8.64
C SER A 230 8.78 24.21 8.94
N GLY A 231 8.16 25.33 9.29
CA GLY A 231 6.72 25.45 9.47
C GLY A 231 5.95 25.04 8.21
N SER A 232 6.54 25.24 7.02
CA SER A 232 5.96 24.79 5.75
C SER A 232 5.91 23.27 5.61
N ASP A 233 6.80 22.51 6.26
CA ASP A 233 6.82 21.03 6.24
C ASP A 233 5.61 20.41 6.94
N PHE A 234 4.90 21.20 7.74
CA PHE A 234 3.68 20.78 8.41
C PHE A 234 2.42 20.97 7.57
N VAL A 235 2.50 21.72 6.47
CA VAL A 235 1.35 22.02 5.60
C VAL A 235 1.37 21.06 4.41
N GLU A 236 0.52 20.04 4.44
CA GLU A 236 0.39 19.07 3.36
C GLU A 236 -1.04 18.95 2.79
N MET A 237 -1.17 18.29 1.64
CA MET A 237 -2.46 18.04 0.99
C MET A 237 -3.32 17.02 1.76
N PHE A 238 -2.73 16.26 2.68
CA PHE A 238 -3.39 15.19 3.42
C PHE A 238 -3.70 15.64 4.86
N VAL A 239 -4.98 15.59 5.22
CA VAL A 239 -5.45 15.95 6.56
C VAL A 239 -4.78 15.07 7.63
N GLY A 240 -4.33 15.70 8.72
CA GLY A 240 -3.77 15.02 9.88
C GLY A 240 -2.29 14.62 9.78
N VAL A 241 -1.65 14.78 8.62
CA VAL A 241 -0.21 14.49 8.47
C VAL A 241 0.64 15.48 9.27
N GLY A 242 0.34 16.78 9.20
CA GLY A 242 1.03 17.81 9.98
C GLY A 242 0.98 17.51 11.49
N ALA A 243 -0.20 17.24 12.03
CA ALA A 243 -0.37 16.88 13.45
C ALA A 243 0.41 15.62 13.86
N SER A 244 0.48 14.59 13.01
CA SER A 244 1.30 13.40 13.30
C SER A 244 2.80 13.73 13.38
N ARG A 245 3.29 14.60 12.49
CA ARG A 245 4.70 15.03 12.49
C ARG A 245 5.05 15.85 13.71
N VAL A 246 4.12 16.70 14.17
CA VAL A 246 4.29 17.45 15.43
C VAL A 246 4.50 16.47 16.58
N ARG A 247 3.62 15.48 16.75
CA ARG A 247 3.79 14.46 17.82
C ARG A 247 5.13 13.74 17.73
N ASP A 248 5.46 13.21 16.55
CA ASP A 248 6.70 12.46 16.36
C ASP A 248 7.95 13.33 16.60
N LEU A 249 7.94 14.62 16.19
CA LEU A 249 9.00 15.57 16.50
C LEU A 249 9.19 15.73 18.01
N PHE A 250 8.10 15.93 18.74
CA PHE A 250 8.14 16.11 20.18
C PHE A 250 8.56 14.84 20.92
N ASP A 251 8.10 13.66 20.48
CA ASP A 251 8.52 12.38 21.04
C ASP A 251 10.02 12.12 20.83
N GLN A 252 10.53 12.41 19.63
CA GLN A 252 11.96 12.31 19.35
C GLN A 252 12.80 13.26 20.22
N ALA A 253 12.35 14.51 20.39
CA ALA A 253 13.02 15.47 21.26
C ALA A 253 12.97 15.04 22.73
N LYS A 254 11.82 14.53 23.19
CA LYS A 254 11.65 13.99 24.55
C LYS A 254 12.56 12.80 24.83
N ALA A 255 12.86 11.98 23.82
CA ALA A 255 13.79 10.86 23.97
C ALA A 255 15.26 11.30 24.11
N HIS A 256 15.60 12.55 23.77
CA HIS A 256 16.98 13.06 23.72
C HIS A 256 17.19 14.28 24.64
N ARG A 257 16.46 14.36 25.75
CA ARG A 257 16.52 15.47 26.71
C ARG A 257 17.90 15.52 27.41
N PRO A 258 18.48 16.72 27.63
CA PRO A 258 17.99 18.04 27.22
C PRO A 258 18.17 18.29 25.72
N ALA A 259 17.21 18.97 25.08
CA ALA A 259 17.23 19.22 23.63
C ALA A 259 16.52 20.52 23.22
N ILE A 260 16.87 21.05 22.04
CA ILE A 260 16.18 22.18 21.41
C ILE A 260 15.40 21.69 20.19
N VAL A 261 14.12 22.05 20.14
CA VAL A 261 13.28 21.94 18.94
C VAL A 261 13.17 23.31 18.31
N PHE A 262 13.55 23.44 17.04
CA PHE A 262 13.47 24.68 16.29
C PHE A 262 12.49 24.55 15.12
N ILE A 263 11.49 25.44 15.11
CA ILE A 263 10.51 25.59 14.03
C ILE A 263 10.78 26.92 13.30
N ASP A 264 11.35 26.84 12.10
CA ASP A 264 11.48 28.03 11.24
C ASP A 264 10.14 28.38 10.58
N GLU A 265 9.92 29.64 10.20
CA GLU A 265 8.69 30.08 9.51
C GLU A 265 7.40 29.60 10.19
N ILE A 266 7.31 29.74 11.52
CA ILE A 266 6.15 29.26 12.29
C ILE A 266 4.83 29.89 11.82
N ASP A 267 4.87 31.05 11.15
CA ASP A 267 3.71 31.69 10.52
C ASP A 267 3.05 30.87 9.40
N ALA A 268 3.71 29.83 8.86
CA ALA A 268 3.09 28.90 7.93
C ALA A 268 1.94 28.08 8.57
N VAL A 269 2.10 27.68 9.84
CA VAL A 269 1.10 26.92 10.62
C VAL A 269 0.39 27.75 11.69
N GLY A 270 1.06 28.78 12.18
CA GLY A 270 0.59 29.61 13.29
C GLY A 270 -0.26 30.79 12.87
N ARG A 271 -0.62 30.93 11.59
CA ARG A 271 -1.40 32.07 11.12
C ARG A 271 -2.87 31.94 11.52
N HIS A 272 -3.40 32.93 12.24
CA HIS A 272 -4.82 33.01 12.52
C HIS A 272 -5.60 33.27 11.22
N ARG A 273 -6.61 32.46 10.91
CA ARG A 273 -7.58 32.75 9.83
C ARG A 273 -8.99 32.76 10.36
N GLY A 274 -9.75 33.77 9.94
CA GLY A 274 -11.18 33.88 10.18
C GLY A 274 -12.00 32.99 9.26
N ALA A 275 -13.25 32.73 9.66
CA ALA A 275 -14.24 31.87 9.03
C ALA A 275 -14.30 32.00 7.49
N GLY A 276 -13.54 31.14 6.79
CA GLY A 276 -13.56 31.03 5.34
C GLY A 276 -13.94 29.61 4.95
N LEU A 277 -15.10 29.47 4.31
CA LEU A 277 -15.64 28.21 3.76
C LEU A 277 -14.65 27.60 2.74
N GLY A 278 -13.83 26.65 3.18
CA GLY A 278 -12.91 25.90 2.32
C GLY A 278 -11.98 24.98 3.12
N GLY A 279 -12.12 23.66 2.91
CA GLY A 279 -11.50 22.57 3.69
C GLY A 279 -9.97 22.44 3.69
N GLY A 280 -9.24 23.47 3.25
CA GLY A 280 -7.80 23.61 3.51
C GLY A 280 -7.48 24.35 4.82
N HIS A 281 -8.50 24.70 5.61
CA HIS A 281 -8.33 25.27 6.96
C HIS A 281 -8.10 24.19 8.01
N ASP A 282 -8.81 23.08 7.91
CA ASP A 282 -8.90 22.05 8.94
C ASP A 282 -7.53 21.43 9.26
N GLU A 283 -6.67 21.25 8.26
CA GLU A 283 -5.35 20.64 8.45
C GLU A 283 -4.36 21.55 9.21
N ARG A 284 -4.33 22.84 8.88
CA ARG A 284 -3.47 23.81 9.58
C ARG A 284 -3.95 24.05 10.99
N GLU A 285 -5.26 24.18 11.20
CA GLU A 285 -5.84 24.36 12.52
C GLU A 285 -5.62 23.12 13.40
N GLN A 286 -5.80 21.92 12.84
CA GLN A 286 -5.49 20.67 13.55
C GLN A 286 -4.01 20.59 13.93
N THR A 287 -3.11 20.99 13.03
CA THR A 287 -1.67 20.96 13.28
C THR A 287 -1.24 22.00 14.30
N LEU A 288 -1.80 23.21 14.23
CA LEU A 288 -1.62 24.26 15.23
C LEU A 288 -2.11 23.79 16.61
N ASN A 289 -3.33 23.27 16.70
CA ASN A 289 -3.87 22.76 17.96
C ASN A 289 -3.02 21.62 18.53
N GLN A 290 -2.50 20.73 17.69
CA GLN A 290 -1.56 19.71 18.15
C GLN A 290 -0.27 20.31 18.70
N LEU A 291 0.28 21.35 18.05
CA LEU A 291 1.45 22.07 18.57
C LEU A 291 1.15 22.71 19.93
N LEU A 292 -0.02 23.34 20.10
CA LEU A 292 -0.45 23.90 21.37
C LEU A 292 -0.59 22.84 22.48
N VAL A 293 -1.15 21.67 22.15
CA VAL A 293 -1.27 20.55 23.09
C VAL A 293 0.10 20.04 23.53
N GLU A 294 1.06 19.91 22.61
CA GLU A 294 2.42 19.52 22.96
C GLU A 294 3.12 20.58 23.83
N MET A 295 2.91 21.87 23.54
CA MET A 295 3.46 22.99 24.32
C MET A 295 2.90 23.04 25.75
N ASP A 296 1.58 22.86 25.91
CA ASP A 296 0.91 22.86 27.21
C ASP A 296 1.21 21.57 27.99
N GLY A 297 1.39 20.45 27.29
CA GLY A 297 1.71 19.14 27.85
C GLY A 297 3.13 18.97 28.38
N PHE A 298 4.01 19.96 28.19
CA PHE A 298 5.35 19.92 28.77
C PHE A 298 5.33 20.05 30.29
N ASP A 299 6.01 19.14 30.97
CA ASP A 299 6.58 19.44 32.29
C ASP A 299 7.69 20.49 32.09
N PRO A 300 7.65 21.65 32.77
CA PRO A 300 8.74 22.63 32.74
C PRO A 300 10.11 22.02 33.03
N ASN A 301 10.14 20.89 33.75
CA ASN A 301 11.36 20.17 34.12
C ASN A 301 11.79 19.11 33.10
N ALA A 302 11.05 18.94 31.99
CA ALA A 302 11.38 17.94 30.99
C ALA A 302 12.76 18.22 30.34
N GLY A 303 13.16 19.48 30.19
CA GLY A 303 14.44 19.85 29.57
C GLY A 303 14.39 19.90 28.03
N VAL A 304 13.20 20.03 27.43
CA VAL A 304 13.05 20.39 26.01
C VAL A 304 12.64 21.85 25.93
N ILE A 305 13.30 22.62 25.07
CA ILE A 305 12.94 24.01 24.81
C ILE A 305 12.49 24.14 23.36
N LEU A 306 11.33 24.77 23.17
CA LEU A 306 10.82 25.09 21.83
C LEU A 306 11.29 26.47 21.40
N MET A 307 12.10 26.55 20.36
CA MET A 307 12.44 27.80 19.70
C MET A 307 11.68 27.89 18.38
N ALA A 308 11.16 29.07 18.05
CA ALA A 308 10.51 29.31 16.77
C ALA A 308 10.97 30.63 16.17
N ALA A 309 10.99 30.73 14.85
CA ALA A 309 11.31 31.97 14.15
C ALA A 309 10.15 32.39 13.25
N THR A 310 9.90 33.71 13.19
CA THR A 310 8.99 34.29 12.20
C THR A 310 9.48 35.65 11.75
N ASN A 311 9.11 36.00 10.52
CA ASN A 311 9.26 37.35 9.99
C ASN A 311 7.97 38.17 10.16
N ARG A 312 6.87 37.55 10.60
CA ARG A 312 5.52 38.12 10.63
C ARG A 312 4.81 37.85 11.95
N PRO A 313 5.26 38.44 13.07
CA PRO A 313 4.60 38.26 14.36
C PRO A 313 3.15 38.75 14.39
N ASP A 314 2.79 39.69 13.51
CA ASP A 314 1.48 40.31 13.39
C ASP A 314 0.36 39.34 12.96
N VAL A 315 0.70 38.29 12.21
CA VAL A 315 -0.29 37.32 11.70
C VAL A 315 -0.41 36.06 12.56
N LEU A 316 0.43 35.92 13.59
CA LEU A 316 0.41 34.76 14.45
C LEU A 316 -0.84 34.71 15.32
N ASP A 317 -1.35 33.51 15.54
CA ASP A 317 -2.42 33.23 16.46
C ASP A 317 -2.01 33.68 17.88
N PRO A 318 -2.79 34.56 18.54
CA PRO A 318 -2.53 34.98 19.90
C PRO A 318 -2.42 33.81 20.89
N ALA A 319 -3.02 32.65 20.57
CA ALA A 319 -2.86 31.44 21.35
C ALA A 319 -1.39 31.03 21.48
N LEU A 320 -0.55 31.19 20.46
CA LEU A 320 0.87 30.82 20.51
C LEU A 320 1.68 31.69 21.48
N THR A 321 1.31 32.97 21.61
CA THR A 321 2.05 33.98 22.39
C THR A 321 1.51 34.16 23.81
N ARG A 322 0.54 33.33 24.23
CA ARG A 322 0.03 33.34 25.61
C ARG A 322 1.08 32.85 26.60
N PRO A 323 1.07 33.33 27.86
CA PRO A 323 1.91 32.80 28.92
C PRO A 323 1.75 31.28 29.10
N GLY A 324 2.86 30.56 29.30
CA GLY A 324 2.98 29.11 29.26
C GLY A 324 3.32 28.53 27.88
N ARG A 325 3.57 29.35 26.86
CA ARG A 325 3.85 28.91 25.48
C ARG A 325 5.09 29.63 24.94
N PHE A 326 4.98 30.55 23.99
CA PHE A 326 6.09 31.43 23.61
C PHE A 326 6.20 32.61 24.57
N ASP A 327 6.71 32.32 25.75
CA ASP A 327 6.82 33.26 26.87
C ASP A 327 7.92 34.29 26.64
N ARG A 328 8.98 33.89 25.95
CA ARG A 328 10.10 34.77 25.59
C ARG A 328 9.98 35.20 24.14
N ARG A 329 10.07 36.51 23.91
CA ARG A 329 10.12 37.10 22.56
C ARG A 329 11.45 37.83 22.44
N VAL A 330 12.29 37.36 21.53
CA VAL A 330 13.62 37.94 21.29
C VAL A 330 13.61 38.59 19.92
N ILE A 331 13.91 39.88 19.86
CA ILE A 331 14.02 40.62 18.61
C ILE A 331 15.46 40.41 18.08
N VAL A 332 15.56 40.14 16.79
CA VAL A 332 16.80 39.88 16.05
C VAL A 332 16.86 40.91 14.92
N ASP A 333 17.33 42.09 15.30
CA ASP A 333 17.64 43.24 14.47
C ASP A 333 19.16 43.48 14.45
N ASN A 334 19.64 44.00 13.32
CA ASN A 334 21.04 44.37 13.09
C ASN A 334 21.22 45.89 13.23
#